data_AF-A0A6I0ELV1-F1
#
_entry.id   AF-A0A6I0ELV1-F1
#
_cell.length_a   1.000
_cell.length_b   1.000
_cell.length_c   1.000
_cell.angle_alpha   90.00
_cell.angle_beta   90.00
_cell.angle_gamma   90.00
#
_symmetry.space_group_name_H-M   'P 1'
#
loop_
_entity.id
_entity.type
_entity.pdbx_description
1 polymer ?
#
loop_
_entity_poly.entity_id
_entity_poly.type
_entity_poly.pdbx_seq_one_letter_code
_entity_poly.pdbx_strand_id
1 'polypeptide(L)'
;AERLPAGAVAGVFAWTSEGVSQGLPEEEARGGRAADLRRAVAGLAPLPEDEPINPGGATREVLTCVDYLYPHLAASSVPAVTAASELKRAFDDAADARETRVVGAAARSLEESGTGAEVARRRGIATHRLLQHLEFPRALREGPEPQIAELIAQRVLSDEDAGLIDVEAVAWFLGTPLASRLASPGVCLHRELAFIELGPAASADGGIADAATEDRVLVRGIVDLALEEDGVIELVDYKTDRLTAEAVAGRATEYAPQVSSYARAMTKVFRKPVAVCHLVFLSARRVIESRGSGRWTVPDEPGSFPARRAERGRK
;
A
#
# COMPACT_ATOMS: atom_id res chain seq x y z
N ALA A 1 -46.15 17.27 22.12
CA ALA A 1 -44.95 17.70 21.38
C ALA A 1 -44.56 19.09 21.88
N GLU A 2 -43.88 19.14 23.03
CA GLU A 2 -43.29 20.38 23.53
C GLU A 2 -41.93 20.58 22.86
N ARG A 3 -41.74 21.76 22.27
CA ARG A 3 -40.50 22.15 21.61
C ARG A 3 -39.44 22.43 22.68
N LEU A 4 -38.34 21.67 22.63
CA LEU A 4 -37.10 22.01 23.34
C LEU A 4 -36.51 23.30 22.74
N PRO A 5 -35.99 24.24 23.57
CA PRO A 5 -35.32 25.42 23.07
C PRO A 5 -34.00 25.04 22.38
N ALA A 6 -33.72 25.72 21.26
CA ALA A 6 -32.52 25.53 20.45
C ALA A 6 -31.28 25.90 21.27
N GLY A 7 -30.37 24.93 21.45
CA GLY A 7 -29.09 25.14 22.15
C GLY A 7 -28.52 23.95 22.91
N ALA A 8 -29.18 22.78 22.94
CA ALA A 8 -28.65 21.58 23.59
C ALA A 8 -27.58 20.90 22.72
N VAL A 9 -26.40 21.52 22.62
CA VAL A 9 -25.18 20.78 22.28
C VAL A 9 -24.92 19.87 23.48
N ALA A 10 -24.83 18.56 23.23
CA ALA A 10 -24.49 17.57 24.24
C ALA A 10 -23.19 18.02 24.93
N GLY A 11 -23.32 18.54 26.15
CA GLY A 11 -22.18 18.93 26.96
C GLY A 11 -21.34 17.69 27.20
N VAL A 12 -20.13 17.67 26.66
CA VAL A 12 -19.09 16.81 27.19
C VAL A 12 -18.94 17.22 28.65
N PHE A 13 -19.40 16.36 29.57
CA PHE A 13 -19.16 16.57 30.99
C PHE A 13 -17.65 16.44 31.22
N ALA A 14 -16.95 17.56 31.14
CA ALA A 14 -15.58 17.67 31.61
C ALA A 14 -15.65 17.71 33.14
N TRP A 15 -15.50 16.54 33.75
CA TRP A 15 -15.32 16.45 35.20
C TRP A 15 -13.96 17.08 35.52
N THR A 16 -13.97 18.27 36.12
CA THR A 16 -12.76 18.84 36.70
C THR A 16 -12.38 18.02 37.93
N SER A 17 -11.10 17.95 38.26
CA SER A 17 -10.62 17.29 39.50
C SER A 17 -11.35 17.81 40.73
N GLU A 18 -11.68 19.11 40.71
CA GLU A 18 -12.49 19.79 41.72
C GLU A 18 -13.95 19.30 41.72
N GLY A 19 -14.58 19.17 40.55
CA GLY A 19 -15.95 18.66 40.40
C GLY A 19 -16.12 17.19 40.81
N VAL A 20 -15.10 16.35 40.63
CA VAL A 20 -15.09 14.96 41.15
C VAL A 20 -15.02 14.94 42.68
N SER A 21 -14.23 15.84 43.28
CA SER A 21 -14.12 15.92 44.73
C SER A 21 -15.35 16.53 45.43
N GLN A 22 -16.13 17.35 44.71
CA GLN A 22 -17.36 17.98 45.22
C GLN A 22 -18.61 17.07 45.18
N GLY A 23 -18.57 15.94 44.46
CA GLY A 23 -19.69 14.99 44.39
C GLY A 23 -19.82 14.06 45.62
N LEU A 24 -19.07 14.31 46.70
CA LEU A 24 -18.99 13.45 47.88
C LEU A 24 -19.87 13.98 49.02
N PRO A 25 -20.50 13.11 49.83
CA PRO A 25 -21.32 13.52 50.99
C PRO A 25 -20.55 14.46 51.92
N GLU A 26 -21.18 15.56 52.33
CA GLU A 26 -20.57 16.70 53.06
C GLU A 26 -19.85 16.32 54.37
N GLU A 27 -20.10 15.13 54.94
CA GLU A 27 -19.39 14.66 56.15
C GLU A 27 -17.94 14.21 55.90
N GLU A 28 -17.58 13.76 54.68
CA GLU A 28 -16.21 13.35 54.34
C GLU A 28 -15.33 14.50 53.83
N ALA A 29 -15.92 15.67 53.54
CA ALA A 29 -15.23 16.83 52.97
C ALA A 29 -14.54 17.73 54.01
N ARG A 30 -14.58 17.37 55.30
CA ARG A 30 -13.85 18.10 56.35
C ARG A 30 -12.39 17.66 56.35
N GLY A 31 -11.50 18.63 56.16
CA GLY A 31 -10.07 18.46 55.86
C GLY A 31 -9.32 17.42 56.70
N GLY A 32 -8.23 16.93 56.09
CA GLY A 32 -7.36 15.89 56.61
C GLY A 32 -6.67 15.14 55.47
N ARG A 33 -5.66 14.32 55.81
CA ARG A 33 -4.80 13.58 54.85
C ARG A 33 -5.60 12.81 53.77
N ALA A 34 -6.74 12.23 54.12
CA ALA A 34 -7.59 11.50 53.16
C ALA A 34 -8.23 12.41 52.08
N ALA A 35 -8.64 13.63 52.45
CA ALA A 35 -9.21 14.59 51.49
C ALA A 35 -8.13 15.17 50.56
N ASP A 36 -6.90 15.29 51.05
CA ASP A 36 -5.75 15.72 50.25
C ASP A 36 -5.30 14.62 49.26
N LEU A 37 -5.26 13.36 49.71
CA LEU A 37 -5.01 12.20 48.84
C LEU A 37 -6.07 12.06 47.74
N ARG A 38 -7.36 12.17 48.08
CA ARG A 38 -8.44 12.09 47.07
C ARG A 38 -8.36 13.23 46.04
N ARG A 39 -7.98 14.45 46.45
CA ARG A 39 -7.69 15.55 45.51
C ARG A 39 -6.47 15.26 44.63
N ALA A 40 -5.42 14.64 45.18
CA ALA A 40 -4.27 14.21 44.41
C ALA A 40 -4.66 13.14 43.35
N VAL A 41 -5.42 12.10 43.74
CA VAL A 41 -5.96 11.09 42.80
C VAL A 41 -6.79 11.73 41.70
N ALA A 42 -7.74 12.61 42.06
CA ALA A 42 -8.60 13.30 41.09
C ALA A 42 -7.80 14.22 40.15
N GLY A 43 -6.67 14.74 40.60
CA GLY A 43 -5.74 15.54 39.80
C GLY A 43 -4.66 14.74 39.07
N LEU A 44 -4.68 13.39 39.15
CA LEU A 44 -3.60 12.51 38.66
C LEU A 44 -2.21 12.90 39.19
N ALA A 45 -2.16 13.53 40.36
CA ALA A 45 -0.90 13.87 41.02
C ALA A 45 -0.30 12.61 41.68
N PRO A 46 1.04 12.48 41.71
CA PRO A 46 1.69 11.39 42.44
C PRO A 46 1.24 11.35 43.89
N LEU A 47 0.89 10.16 44.38
CA LEU A 47 0.54 9.96 45.79
C LEU A 47 1.83 9.93 46.65
N PRO A 48 1.76 10.34 47.93
CA PRO A 48 2.89 10.28 48.85
C PRO A 48 3.45 8.86 49.01
N GLU A 49 4.77 8.73 49.13
CA GLU A 49 5.47 7.42 49.25
C GLU A 49 5.11 6.63 50.52
N ASP A 50 4.54 7.28 51.54
CA ASP A 50 4.14 6.70 52.81
C ASP A 50 2.65 6.26 52.84
N GLU A 51 2.02 6.12 51.68
CA GLU A 51 0.65 5.62 51.57
C GLU A 51 0.56 4.12 51.94
N PRO A 52 -0.39 3.72 52.81
CA PRO A 52 -0.60 2.32 53.13
C PRO A 52 -1.15 1.57 51.89
N ILE A 53 -0.30 0.77 51.26
CA ILE A 53 -0.74 -0.18 50.22
C ILE A 53 -1.65 -1.22 50.87
N ASN A 54 -2.90 -1.34 50.41
CA ASN A 54 -3.81 -2.38 50.89
C ASN A 54 -3.20 -3.76 50.54
N PRO A 55 -2.73 -4.56 51.51
CA PRO A 55 -2.01 -5.79 51.26
C PRO A 55 -2.94 -6.97 50.90
N GLY A 56 -4.24 -6.73 50.81
CA GLY A 56 -5.24 -7.76 50.50
C GLY A 56 -5.00 -8.41 49.13
N GLY A 57 -5.33 -9.70 49.01
CA GLY A 57 -5.16 -10.45 47.77
C GLY A 57 -5.84 -9.79 46.55
N ALA A 58 -7.00 -9.16 46.75
CA ALA A 58 -7.72 -8.42 45.72
C ALA A 58 -6.93 -7.22 45.14
N THR A 59 -6.14 -6.50 45.96
CA THR A 59 -5.28 -5.41 45.46
C THR A 59 -4.19 -5.96 44.54
N ARG A 60 -3.60 -7.10 44.91
CA ARG A 60 -2.53 -7.74 44.12
C ARG A 60 -3.06 -8.26 42.79
N GLU A 61 -4.28 -8.81 42.78
CA GLU A 61 -4.98 -9.22 41.56
C GLU A 61 -5.23 -8.03 40.62
N VAL A 62 -5.76 -6.92 41.16
CA VAL A 62 -5.99 -5.70 40.37
C VAL A 62 -4.68 -5.12 39.81
N LEU A 63 -3.62 -5.03 40.63
CA LEU A 63 -2.31 -4.58 40.16
C LEU A 63 -1.75 -5.50 39.08
N THR A 64 -1.91 -6.82 39.21
CA THR A 64 -1.50 -7.77 38.18
C THR A 64 -2.28 -7.56 36.88
N CYS A 65 -3.57 -7.23 36.95
CA CYS A 65 -4.38 -6.91 35.77
C CYS A 65 -3.99 -5.58 35.11
N VAL A 66 -3.63 -4.57 35.91
CA VAL A 66 -3.25 -3.23 35.42
C VAL A 66 -1.82 -3.22 34.86
N ASP A 67 -0.89 -3.93 35.51
CA ASP A 67 0.50 -4.05 35.08
C ASP A 67 0.71 -5.11 33.99
N TYR A 68 -0.36 -5.82 33.57
CA TYR A 68 -0.27 -6.83 32.53
C TYR A 68 0.08 -6.21 31.18
N LEU A 69 1.31 -6.43 30.73
CA LEU A 69 1.74 -6.13 29.38
C LEU A 69 1.37 -7.29 28.45
N TYR A 70 0.48 -7.01 27.49
CA TYR A 70 0.05 -8.01 26.51
C TYR A 70 1.26 -8.48 25.67
N PRO A 71 1.60 -9.79 25.68
CA PRO A 71 2.79 -10.30 25.00
C PRO A 71 2.84 -10.02 23.50
N HIS A 72 1.69 -9.85 22.86
CA HIS A 72 1.58 -9.58 21.42
C HIS A 72 1.14 -8.15 21.12
N LEU A 73 1.39 -7.20 22.04
CA LEU A 73 1.03 -5.79 21.85
C LEU A 73 1.60 -5.23 20.54
N ALA A 74 2.83 -5.61 20.17
CA ALA A 74 3.44 -5.23 18.90
C ALA A 74 2.62 -5.70 17.68
N ALA A 75 2.06 -6.91 17.70
CA ALA A 75 1.25 -7.43 16.60
C ALA A 75 -0.12 -6.71 16.47
N SER A 76 -0.60 -6.07 17.55
CA SER A 76 -1.91 -5.40 17.55
C SER A 76 -1.98 -4.17 16.61
N SER A 77 -0.83 -3.60 16.25
CA SER A 77 -0.74 -2.51 15.27
C SER A 77 -0.57 -2.98 13.83
N VAL A 78 -0.37 -4.29 13.59
CA VAL A 78 -0.18 -4.84 12.23
C VAL A 78 -1.53 -5.02 11.54
N PRO A 79 -1.71 -4.46 10.33
CA PRO A 79 -2.87 -4.79 9.53
C PRO A 79 -2.82 -6.26 9.10
N ALA A 80 -3.93 -6.99 9.34
CA ALA A 80 -4.05 -8.39 8.89
C ALA A 80 -4.02 -8.54 7.36
N VAL A 81 -4.32 -7.47 6.62
CA VAL A 81 -4.30 -7.42 5.15
C VAL A 81 -3.53 -6.18 4.68
N THR A 82 -2.52 -6.39 3.85
CA THR A 82 -1.67 -5.33 3.29
C THR A 82 -1.64 -5.43 1.77
N ALA A 83 -1.69 -4.31 1.05
CA ALA A 83 -1.51 -4.34 -0.39
C ALA A 83 -0.02 -4.49 -0.75
N ALA A 84 0.31 -5.23 -1.80
CA ALA A 84 1.68 -5.43 -2.26
C ALA A 84 2.38 -4.10 -2.61
N SER A 85 1.62 -3.12 -3.13
CA SER A 85 2.11 -1.76 -3.38
C SER A 85 2.44 -0.97 -2.10
N GLU A 86 1.86 -1.36 -0.97
CA GLU A 86 2.10 -0.74 0.35
C GLU A 86 3.29 -1.37 1.07
N LEU A 87 3.79 -2.53 0.62
CA LEU A 87 5.03 -3.10 1.15
C LEU A 87 6.22 -2.15 0.96
N LYS A 88 6.13 -1.21 0.01
CA LYS A 88 7.08 -0.10 -0.12
C LYS A 88 7.12 0.78 1.13
N ARG A 89 5.95 1.10 1.69
CA ARG A 89 5.78 2.04 2.82
C ARG A 89 6.35 1.49 4.13
N ALA A 90 6.36 0.16 4.30
CA ALA A 90 6.92 -0.49 5.48
C ALA A 90 8.45 -0.31 5.63
N PHE A 91 9.15 0.08 4.55
CA PHE A 91 10.59 0.37 4.54
C PHE A 91 10.92 1.87 4.56
N ASP A 92 9.93 2.74 4.33
CA ASP A 92 10.08 4.20 4.38
C ASP A 92 9.57 4.69 5.75
N ASP A 93 10.48 4.81 6.74
CA ASP A 93 10.21 5.28 8.12
C ASP A 93 9.76 6.77 8.23
N ALA A 94 9.18 7.34 7.17
CA ALA A 94 8.62 8.68 7.20
C ALA A 94 7.43 8.84 6.24
N ALA A 95 6.31 9.28 6.81
CA ALA A 95 5.13 9.91 6.20
C ALA A 95 3.85 9.06 6.02
N ASP A 96 2.93 9.34 6.95
CA ASP A 96 1.48 9.54 6.81
C ASP A 96 0.57 8.50 6.11
N ALA A 97 -0.30 7.94 6.96
CA ALA A 97 -1.75 7.69 6.83
C ALA A 97 -2.34 7.07 5.54
N ARG A 98 -2.67 5.77 5.71
CA ARG A 98 -3.87 5.04 5.23
C ARG A 98 -4.28 5.19 3.76
N GLU A 99 -4.11 4.11 2.98
CA GLU A 99 -4.86 3.91 1.74
C GLU A 99 -5.61 2.56 1.73
N THR A 100 -6.67 2.44 2.54
CA THR A 100 -7.58 1.29 2.42
C THR A 100 -8.39 1.41 1.14
N ARG A 101 -7.95 0.79 0.04
CA ARG A 101 -8.83 0.54 -1.11
C ARG A 101 -9.83 -0.56 -0.76
N VAL A 102 -11.06 -0.15 -0.49
CA VAL A 102 -12.25 -1.01 -0.60
C VAL A 102 -12.63 -1.06 -2.08
N VAL A 103 -12.58 -2.24 -2.67
CA VAL A 103 -13.13 -2.50 -4.00
C VAL A 103 -14.64 -2.53 -3.87
N GLY A 104 -15.33 -1.50 -4.35
CA GLY A 104 -16.78 -1.40 -4.33
C GLY A 104 -17.25 -0.11 -5.00
N ALA A 105 -18.05 -0.25 -6.05
CA ALA A 105 -18.51 0.81 -6.92
C ALA A 105 -19.14 2.02 -6.19
N ALA A 106 -18.70 3.22 -6.55
CA ALA A 106 -19.55 4.39 -6.66
C ALA A 106 -18.86 5.40 -7.57
N ALA A 107 -19.52 5.73 -8.68
CA ALA A 107 -19.22 6.91 -9.47
C ALA A 107 -19.22 8.12 -8.53
N ARG A 108 -18.05 8.68 -8.22
CA ARG A 108 -17.96 10.02 -7.67
C ARG A 108 -17.71 10.95 -8.85
N SER A 109 -18.80 11.47 -9.38
CA SER A 109 -18.79 12.70 -10.16
C SER A 109 -18.35 13.81 -9.20
N LEU A 110 -17.18 14.40 -9.47
CA LEU A 110 -16.71 15.63 -8.83
C LEU A 110 -16.05 16.45 -9.93
N GLU A 111 -16.81 17.41 -10.44
CA GLU A 111 -16.31 18.47 -11.30
C GLU A 111 -15.29 19.33 -10.54
N GLU A 112 -14.21 19.61 -11.27
CA GLU A 112 -13.33 20.77 -11.24
C GLU A 112 -12.32 20.95 -10.09
N SER A 113 -11.05 20.88 -10.51
CA SER A 113 -9.82 21.26 -9.79
C SER A 113 -9.34 20.33 -8.68
N GLY A 114 -9.06 19.07 -9.05
CA GLY A 114 -8.21 18.21 -8.24
C GLY A 114 -6.80 18.81 -8.07
N THR A 115 -6.23 18.67 -6.88
CA THR A 115 -4.82 19.02 -6.61
C THR A 115 -3.90 18.29 -7.60
N GLY A 116 -2.66 18.79 -7.79
CA GLY A 116 -1.70 18.15 -8.70
C GLY A 116 -1.46 16.65 -8.42
N ALA A 117 -1.65 16.22 -7.17
CA ALA A 117 -1.59 14.82 -6.76
C ALA A 117 -2.78 13.99 -7.27
N GLU A 118 -4.02 14.50 -7.20
CA GLU A 118 -5.19 13.76 -7.69
C GLU A 118 -5.15 13.63 -9.21
N VAL A 119 -4.73 14.67 -9.92
CA VAL A 119 -4.52 14.62 -11.38
C VAL A 119 -3.45 13.59 -11.75
N ALA A 120 -2.36 13.51 -10.97
CA ALA A 120 -1.32 12.50 -11.18
C ALA A 120 -1.85 11.08 -10.96
N ARG A 121 -2.66 10.88 -9.93
CA ARG A 121 -3.31 9.59 -9.63
C ARG A 121 -4.29 9.18 -10.72
N ARG A 122 -5.16 10.09 -11.16
CA ARG A 122 -6.11 9.86 -12.26
C ARG A 122 -5.41 9.54 -13.57
N ARG A 123 -4.32 10.25 -13.91
CA ARG A 123 -3.48 9.90 -15.06
C ARG A 123 -2.97 8.48 -14.97
N GLY A 124 -2.41 8.08 -13.81
CA GLY A 124 -1.93 6.71 -13.61
C GLY A 124 -3.03 5.68 -13.88
N ILE A 125 -4.21 5.87 -13.29
CA ILE A 125 -5.37 4.99 -13.50
C ILE A 125 -5.78 4.93 -14.97
N ALA A 126 -5.88 6.07 -15.65
CA ALA A 126 -6.26 6.14 -17.06
C ALA A 126 -5.22 5.44 -17.96
N THR A 127 -3.93 5.64 -17.69
CA THR A 127 -2.85 4.99 -18.43
C THR A 127 -2.83 3.48 -18.21
N HIS A 128 -3.02 2.97 -16.97
CA HIS A 128 -3.16 1.53 -16.73
C HIS A 128 -4.37 0.95 -17.45
N ARG A 129 -5.54 1.62 -17.40
CA ARG A 129 -6.74 1.18 -18.11
C ARG A 129 -6.52 1.07 -19.61
N LEU A 130 -5.81 2.02 -20.22
CA LEU A 130 -5.42 1.93 -21.63
C LEU A 130 -4.57 0.67 -21.87
N LEU A 131 -3.48 0.50 -21.11
CA LEU A 131 -2.53 -0.61 -21.28
C LEU A 131 -3.16 -1.99 -21.02
N GLN A 132 -4.15 -2.05 -20.12
CA GLN A 132 -4.96 -3.24 -19.85
C GLN A 132 -5.72 -3.71 -21.10
N HIS A 133 -6.21 -2.78 -21.93
CA HIS A 133 -7.03 -3.09 -23.10
C HIS A 133 -6.26 -3.01 -24.43
N LEU A 134 -5.02 -2.52 -24.40
CA LEU A 134 -4.24 -2.27 -25.60
C LEU A 134 -3.92 -3.58 -26.35
N GLU A 135 -4.31 -3.64 -27.62
CA GLU A 135 -3.91 -4.68 -28.55
C GLU A 135 -2.53 -4.35 -29.12
N PHE A 136 -1.47 -4.88 -28.49
CA PHE A 136 -0.08 -4.60 -28.86
C PHE A 136 0.21 -4.73 -30.37
N PRO A 137 -0.14 -5.84 -31.07
CA PRO A 137 0.18 -5.97 -32.50
C PRO A 137 -0.42 -4.88 -33.38
N ARG A 138 -1.60 -4.39 -33.00
CA ARG A 138 -2.27 -3.29 -33.70
C ARG A 138 -1.67 -1.95 -33.31
N ALA A 139 -1.43 -1.72 -32.02
CA ALA A 139 -0.84 -0.49 -31.50
C ALA A 139 0.56 -0.23 -32.07
N LEU A 140 1.36 -1.28 -32.30
CA LEU A 140 2.67 -1.16 -32.96
C LEU A 140 2.57 -0.69 -34.42
N ARG A 141 1.48 -1.00 -35.14
CA ARG A 141 1.29 -0.59 -36.53
C ARG A 141 0.64 0.78 -36.67
N GLU A 142 -0.32 1.06 -35.81
CA GLU A 142 -1.26 2.18 -35.97
C GLU A 142 -1.06 3.30 -34.94
N GLY A 143 -0.20 3.09 -33.95
CA GLY A 143 -0.10 3.95 -32.77
C GLY A 143 -1.18 3.64 -31.72
N PRO A 144 -1.09 4.24 -30.52
CA PRO A 144 -2.09 4.06 -29.47
C PRO A 144 -3.41 4.84 -29.71
N GLU A 145 -3.40 5.92 -30.50
CA GLU A 145 -4.51 6.86 -30.64
C GLU A 145 -5.80 6.23 -31.17
N PRO A 146 -5.79 5.37 -32.21
CA PRO A 146 -7.01 4.74 -32.70
C PRO A 146 -7.69 3.87 -31.63
N GLN A 147 -6.89 3.18 -30.81
CA GLN A 147 -7.42 2.35 -29.73
C GLN A 147 -7.91 3.18 -28.55
N ILE A 148 -7.27 4.33 -28.25
CA ILE A 148 -7.78 5.28 -27.26
C ILE A 148 -9.19 5.75 -27.68
N ALA A 149 -9.36 6.14 -28.95
CA ALA A 149 -10.66 6.57 -29.47
C ALA A 149 -11.74 5.48 -29.36
N GLU A 150 -11.38 4.22 -29.64
CA GLU A 150 -12.29 3.08 -29.47
C GLU A 150 -12.66 2.82 -28.01
N LEU A 151 -11.71 2.93 -27.09
CA LEU A 151 -11.97 2.77 -25.66
C LEU A 151 -12.86 3.89 -25.11
N ILE A 152 -12.76 5.11 -25.65
CA ILE A 152 -13.71 6.19 -25.36
C ILE A 152 -15.10 5.83 -25.89
N ALA A 153 -15.21 5.41 -27.15
CA ALA A 153 -16.47 5.02 -27.76
C ALA A 153 -17.16 3.85 -27.01
N GLN A 154 -16.38 2.93 -26.46
CA GLN A 154 -16.84 1.81 -25.63
C GLN A 154 -17.12 2.19 -24.18
N ARG A 155 -16.87 3.46 -23.78
CA ARG A 155 -16.98 3.96 -22.40
C ARG A 155 -16.07 3.26 -21.39
N VAL A 156 -14.97 2.66 -21.85
CA VAL A 156 -13.90 2.13 -21.00
C VAL A 156 -13.05 3.28 -20.46
N LEU A 157 -12.84 4.31 -21.27
CA LEU A 157 -12.23 5.59 -20.90
C LEU A 157 -13.25 6.72 -21.06
N SER A 158 -13.19 7.75 -20.22
CA SER A 158 -13.87 9.02 -20.47
C SER A 158 -12.96 9.92 -21.32
N ASP A 159 -13.54 10.90 -22.03
CA ASP A 159 -12.76 11.91 -22.75
C ASP A 159 -11.79 12.67 -21.82
N GLU A 160 -12.25 12.98 -20.59
CA GLU A 160 -11.42 13.64 -19.58
C GLU A 160 -10.23 12.78 -19.15
N ASP A 161 -10.45 11.49 -18.84
CA ASP A 161 -9.38 10.57 -18.45
C ASP A 161 -8.42 10.30 -19.61
N ALA A 162 -8.93 10.18 -20.84
CA ALA A 162 -8.11 10.02 -22.04
C ALA A 162 -7.20 11.24 -22.28
N GLY A 163 -7.71 12.45 -22.03
CA GLY A 163 -6.92 13.68 -22.11
C GLY A 163 -5.78 13.78 -21.09
N LEU A 164 -5.79 12.97 -20.03
CA LEU A 164 -4.70 12.91 -19.04
C LEU A 164 -3.55 11.97 -19.46
N ILE A 165 -3.78 11.09 -20.43
CA ILE A 165 -2.79 10.07 -20.85
C ILE A 165 -1.65 10.75 -21.60
N ASP A 166 -0.41 10.42 -21.22
CA ASP A 166 0.78 10.80 -21.97
C ASP A 166 0.94 9.85 -23.17
N VAL A 167 0.32 10.22 -24.29
CA VAL A 167 0.31 9.43 -25.53
C VAL A 167 1.72 9.20 -26.06
N GLU A 168 2.60 10.20 -25.95
CA GLU A 168 4.01 10.11 -26.36
C GLU A 168 4.79 9.10 -25.53
N ALA A 169 4.51 8.99 -24.22
CA ALA A 169 5.10 7.96 -23.39
C ALA A 169 4.63 6.56 -23.78
N VAL A 170 3.35 6.39 -24.14
CA VAL A 170 2.81 5.12 -24.64
C VAL A 170 3.41 4.77 -26.00
N ALA A 171 3.51 5.72 -26.93
CA ALA A 171 4.15 5.56 -28.22
C ALA A 171 5.64 5.18 -28.08
N TRP A 172 6.36 5.83 -27.16
CA TRP A 172 7.72 5.42 -26.80
C TRP A 172 7.77 3.96 -26.34
N PHE A 173 6.87 3.56 -25.44
CA PHE A 173 6.84 2.18 -24.95
C PHE A 173 6.61 1.18 -26.07
N LEU A 174 5.69 1.47 -27.02
CA LEU A 174 5.42 0.65 -28.19
C LEU A 174 6.64 0.48 -29.10
N GLY A 175 7.59 1.42 -29.08
CA GLY A 175 8.88 1.32 -29.77
C GLY A 175 9.95 0.48 -29.05
N THR A 176 9.68 -0.01 -27.83
CA THR A 176 10.65 -0.83 -27.08
C THR A 176 10.63 -2.29 -27.52
N PRO A 177 11.75 -3.03 -27.42
CA PRO A 177 11.70 -4.46 -27.72
C PRO A 177 10.80 -5.28 -26.80
N LEU A 178 10.52 -4.81 -25.57
CA LEU A 178 9.53 -5.45 -24.71
C LEU A 178 8.14 -5.39 -25.35
N ALA A 179 7.70 -4.23 -25.85
CA ALA A 179 6.42 -4.12 -26.55
C ALA A 179 6.37 -4.98 -27.82
N SER A 180 7.47 -5.07 -28.57
CA SER A 180 7.58 -6.00 -29.71
C SER A 180 7.39 -7.45 -29.28
N ARG A 181 7.96 -7.87 -28.14
CA ARG A 181 7.74 -9.21 -27.58
C ARG A 181 6.30 -9.43 -27.14
N LEU A 182 5.66 -8.43 -26.53
CA LEU A 182 4.25 -8.51 -26.14
C LEU A 182 3.32 -8.65 -27.37
N ALA A 183 3.76 -8.19 -28.55
CA ALA A 183 3.03 -8.35 -29.81
C ALA A 183 3.36 -9.65 -30.56
N SER A 184 4.33 -10.44 -30.09
CA SER A 184 4.80 -11.62 -30.83
C SER A 184 3.72 -12.71 -30.90
N PRO A 185 3.49 -13.30 -32.09
CA PRO A 185 2.65 -14.49 -32.22
C PRO A 185 3.17 -15.63 -31.33
N GLY A 186 2.27 -16.28 -30.59
CA GLY A 186 2.61 -17.40 -29.70
C GLY A 186 2.95 -16.99 -28.25
N VAL A 187 3.02 -15.70 -27.95
CA VAL A 187 3.06 -15.19 -26.58
C VAL A 187 1.65 -15.16 -26.01
N CYS A 188 1.46 -15.73 -24.81
CA CYS A 188 0.21 -15.62 -24.07
C CYS A 188 0.32 -14.48 -23.06
N LEU A 189 -0.59 -13.51 -23.14
CA LEU A 189 -0.65 -12.37 -22.23
C LEU A 189 -1.77 -12.56 -21.22
N HIS A 190 -1.43 -12.45 -19.94
CA HIS A 190 -2.37 -12.43 -18.84
C HIS A 190 -2.31 -11.05 -18.20
N ARG A 191 -3.45 -10.38 -18.02
CA ARG A 191 -3.50 -9.00 -17.51
C ARG A 191 -4.34 -8.91 -16.24
N GLU A 192 -4.05 -7.94 -15.39
CA GLU A 192 -4.78 -7.66 -14.14
C GLU A 192 -4.93 -8.91 -13.24
N LEU A 193 -3.83 -9.63 -13.03
CA LEU A 193 -3.83 -10.85 -12.23
C LEU A 193 -3.86 -10.53 -10.74
N ALA A 194 -5.06 -10.55 -10.17
CA ALA A 194 -5.25 -10.43 -8.73
C ALA A 194 -4.75 -11.68 -7.99
N PHE A 195 -4.06 -11.48 -6.87
CA PHE A 195 -3.63 -12.56 -6.00
C PHE A 195 -3.75 -12.17 -4.52
N ILE A 196 -3.78 -13.21 -3.69
CA ILE A 196 -3.64 -13.12 -2.24
C ILE A 196 -2.61 -14.17 -1.83
N GLU A 197 -1.63 -13.78 -1.04
CA GLU A 197 -0.67 -14.69 -0.44
C GLU A 197 -0.48 -14.43 1.05
N LEU A 198 -0.01 -15.44 1.78
CA LEU A 198 0.40 -15.29 3.16
C LEU A 198 1.88 -14.92 3.21
N GLY A 199 2.17 -13.71 3.70
CA GLY A 199 3.51 -13.20 3.98
C GLY A 199 3.81 -13.15 5.48
N PRO A 200 5.09 -13.04 5.90
CA PRO A 200 5.45 -12.81 7.30
C PRO A 200 4.92 -11.44 7.78
N ALA A 201 4.45 -11.31 9.02
CA ALA A 201 4.01 -10.03 9.57
C ALA A 201 5.08 -8.93 9.49
N ALA A 202 6.34 -9.29 9.68
CA ALA A 202 7.50 -8.40 9.52
C ALA A 202 7.64 -7.77 8.13
N SER A 203 6.99 -8.33 7.08
CA SER A 203 6.99 -7.70 5.75
C SER A 203 6.01 -6.52 5.63
N ALA A 204 5.02 -6.43 6.52
CA ALA A 204 4.04 -5.35 6.54
C ALA A 204 4.43 -4.20 7.47
N ASP A 205 5.26 -4.46 8.49
CA ASP A 205 5.77 -3.48 9.44
C ASP A 205 7.17 -3.90 9.93
N GLY A 206 8.18 -3.09 9.60
CA GLY A 206 9.56 -3.32 9.98
C GLY A 206 9.81 -3.19 11.49
N GLY A 207 8.97 -2.45 12.22
CA GLY A 207 9.06 -2.27 13.68
C GLY A 207 8.79 -3.54 14.49
N ILE A 208 8.36 -4.61 13.82
CA ILE A 208 7.95 -5.89 14.42
C ILE A 208 8.91 -7.00 14.00
N ALA A 209 9.95 -6.69 13.21
CA ALA A 209 10.99 -7.64 12.83
C ALA A 209 11.70 -8.29 14.04
N ASP A 210 11.81 -7.56 15.16
CA ASP A 210 12.39 -8.06 16.41
C ASP A 210 11.39 -8.81 17.30
N ALA A 211 10.08 -8.66 17.05
CA ALA A 211 9.07 -9.48 17.69
C ALA A 211 9.01 -10.80 16.92
N ALA A 212 9.56 -11.87 17.50
CA ALA A 212 9.49 -13.24 16.98
C ALA A 212 8.03 -13.74 16.91
N THR A 213 7.26 -13.19 15.99
CA THR A 213 5.86 -13.53 15.74
C THR A 213 5.84 -14.56 14.61
N GLU A 214 5.21 -15.72 14.84
CA GLU A 214 4.88 -16.67 13.77
C GLU A 214 3.70 -16.17 12.91
N ASP A 215 3.17 -14.98 13.24
CA ASP A 215 2.01 -14.39 12.62
C ASP A 215 2.24 -14.08 11.14
N ARG A 216 1.18 -14.30 10.38
CA ARG A 216 1.16 -14.12 8.93
C ARG A 216 0.14 -13.06 8.56
N VAL A 217 0.51 -12.24 7.59
CA VAL A 217 -0.35 -11.21 6.99
C VAL A 217 -0.75 -11.63 5.59
N LEU A 218 -1.97 -11.27 5.20
CA LEU A 218 -2.44 -11.44 3.84
C LEU A 218 -1.90 -10.30 2.98
N VAL A 219 -1.02 -10.62 2.06
CA VAL A 219 -0.56 -9.69 1.02
C VAL A 219 -1.47 -9.86 -0.19
N ARG A 220 -2.16 -8.79 -0.58
CA ARG A 220 -2.98 -8.76 -1.79
C ARG A 220 -2.33 -7.87 -2.85
N GLY A 221 -2.40 -8.27 -4.11
CA GLY A 221 -1.86 -7.46 -5.20
C GLY A 221 -2.54 -7.76 -6.52
N ILE A 222 -2.26 -6.91 -7.50
CA ILE A 222 -2.67 -7.10 -8.88
C ILE A 222 -1.41 -6.91 -9.72
N VAL A 223 -1.07 -7.94 -10.51
CA VAL A 223 0.02 -7.83 -11.48
C VAL A 223 -0.57 -7.29 -12.78
N ASP A 224 -0.02 -6.19 -13.29
CA ASP A 224 -0.55 -5.54 -14.49
C ASP A 224 -0.53 -6.49 -15.69
N LEU A 225 0.62 -7.12 -15.95
CA LEU A 225 0.78 -8.06 -17.06
C LEU A 225 1.78 -9.17 -16.72
N ALA A 226 1.46 -10.39 -17.12
CA ALA A 226 2.37 -11.52 -17.20
C ALA A 226 2.42 -12.01 -18.66
N LEU A 227 3.61 -12.06 -19.25
CA LEU A 227 3.83 -12.75 -20.51
C LEU A 227 4.29 -14.18 -20.23
N GLU A 228 3.66 -15.12 -20.90
CA GLU A 228 4.01 -16.53 -20.86
C GLU A 228 4.53 -16.95 -22.23
N GLU A 229 5.79 -17.39 -22.25
CA GLU A 229 6.52 -17.79 -23.45
C GLU A 229 7.44 -18.97 -23.08
N ASP A 230 7.50 -20.02 -23.89
CA ASP A 230 8.41 -21.17 -23.70
C ASP A 230 8.41 -21.81 -22.30
N GLY A 231 7.26 -21.80 -21.61
CA GLY A 231 7.12 -22.38 -20.28
C GLY A 231 7.72 -21.54 -19.14
N VAL A 232 8.14 -20.31 -19.41
CA VAL A 232 8.57 -19.33 -18.41
C VAL A 232 7.61 -18.14 -18.37
N ILE A 233 7.57 -17.48 -17.21
CA ILE A 233 6.78 -16.27 -17.01
C ILE A 233 7.74 -15.08 -16.91
N GLU A 234 7.39 -13.95 -17.55
CA GLU A 234 7.96 -12.65 -17.18
C GLU A 234 6.83 -11.70 -16.80
N LEU A 235 7.08 -10.89 -15.78
CA LEU A 235 6.11 -9.93 -15.27
C LEU A 235 6.44 -8.55 -15.81
N VAL A 236 5.42 -7.77 -16.12
CA VAL A 236 5.53 -6.36 -16.51
C VAL A 236 4.62 -5.57 -15.60
N ASP A 237 5.18 -4.56 -14.96
CA ASP A 237 4.44 -3.61 -14.13
C ASP A 237 4.73 -2.18 -14.64
N TYR A 238 3.67 -1.42 -14.89
CA TYR A 238 3.72 -0.10 -15.47
C TYR A 238 3.75 0.96 -14.38
N LYS A 239 4.67 1.92 -14.50
CA LYS A 239 4.85 3.00 -13.53
C LYS A 239 4.69 4.35 -14.21
N THR A 240 3.81 5.19 -13.66
CA THR A 240 3.59 6.58 -14.08
C THR A 240 4.20 7.60 -13.12
N ASP A 241 5.15 7.18 -12.28
CA ASP A 241 5.94 8.08 -11.42
C ASP A 241 6.64 9.14 -12.28
N ARG A 242 6.52 10.41 -11.90
CA ARG A 242 7.30 11.49 -12.50
C ARG A 242 8.70 11.50 -11.90
N LEU A 243 9.67 10.98 -12.64
CA LEU A 243 11.05 10.82 -12.21
C LEU A 243 12.00 11.33 -13.30
N THR A 244 13.17 11.82 -12.90
CA THR A 244 14.29 12.00 -13.83
C THR A 244 14.93 10.64 -14.13
N ALA A 245 15.74 10.56 -15.19
CA ALA A 245 16.39 9.32 -15.59
C ALA A 245 17.31 8.77 -14.48
N GLU A 246 17.95 9.65 -13.72
CA GLU A 246 18.88 9.31 -12.63
C GLU A 246 18.16 8.72 -11.41
N ALA A 247 16.90 9.13 -11.17
CA ALA A 247 16.11 8.66 -10.04
C ALA A 247 15.48 7.27 -10.27
N VAL A 248 15.47 6.77 -11.51
CA VAL A 248 14.80 5.50 -11.88
C VAL A 248 15.39 4.31 -11.12
N ALA A 249 16.72 4.22 -11.00
CA ALA A 249 17.36 3.08 -10.33
C ALA A 249 17.04 3.02 -8.82
N GLY A 250 17.04 4.19 -8.16
CA GLY A 250 16.64 4.31 -6.75
C GLY A 250 15.18 3.89 -6.58
N ARG A 251 14.29 4.42 -7.43
CA ARG A 251 12.86 4.08 -7.39
C ARG A 251 12.57 2.62 -7.70
N ALA A 252 13.33 1.98 -8.60
CA ALA A 252 13.19 0.55 -8.87
C ALA A 252 13.52 -0.29 -7.62
N THR A 253 14.49 0.14 -6.81
CA THR A 253 14.83 -0.53 -5.54
C THR A 253 13.67 -0.47 -4.55
N GLU A 254 12.96 0.67 -4.46
CA GLU A 254 11.76 0.81 -3.64
C GLU A 254 10.62 -0.15 -4.07
N TYR A 255 10.57 -0.56 -5.34
CA TYR A 255 9.59 -1.53 -5.85
C TYR A 255 10.02 -3.00 -5.68
N ALA A 256 11.24 -3.28 -5.21
CA ALA A 256 11.74 -4.65 -5.07
C ALA A 256 10.88 -5.57 -4.18
N PRO A 257 10.34 -5.13 -3.03
CA PRO A 257 9.46 -5.97 -2.21
C PRO A 257 8.16 -6.33 -2.94
N GLN A 258 7.54 -5.36 -3.63
CA GLN A 258 6.33 -5.56 -4.43
C GLN A 258 6.56 -6.60 -5.53
N VAL A 259 7.62 -6.40 -6.32
CA VAL A 259 7.95 -7.28 -7.45
C VAL A 259 8.33 -8.68 -6.98
N SER A 260 8.99 -8.80 -5.83
CA SER A 260 9.31 -10.09 -5.22
C SER A 260 8.04 -10.84 -4.78
N SER A 261 7.05 -10.14 -4.23
CA SER A 261 5.73 -10.70 -3.92
C SER A 261 5.03 -11.19 -5.19
N TYR A 262 5.07 -10.39 -6.27
CA TYR A 262 4.47 -10.77 -7.55
C TYR A 262 5.11 -12.02 -8.14
N ALA A 263 6.44 -12.06 -8.19
CA ALA A 263 7.18 -13.20 -8.72
C ALA A 263 6.87 -14.49 -7.94
N ARG A 264 6.82 -14.41 -6.61
CA ARG A 264 6.48 -15.54 -5.73
C ARG A 264 5.04 -16.01 -5.93
N ALA A 265 4.08 -15.09 -6.00
CA ALA A 265 2.68 -15.42 -6.22
C ALA A 265 2.47 -16.06 -7.59
N MET A 266 2.99 -15.44 -8.65
CA MET A 266 2.82 -15.92 -10.03
C MET A 266 3.53 -17.26 -10.27
N THR A 267 4.69 -17.50 -9.64
CA THR A 267 5.35 -18.82 -9.71
C THR A 267 4.44 -19.93 -9.21
N LYS A 268 3.69 -19.70 -8.13
CA LYS A 268 2.74 -20.67 -7.56
C LYS A 268 1.51 -20.84 -8.44
N VAL A 269 0.95 -19.74 -8.94
CA VAL A 269 -0.27 -19.73 -9.78
C VAL A 269 -0.02 -20.46 -11.10
N PHE A 270 1.05 -20.10 -11.81
CA PHE A 270 1.35 -20.67 -13.12
C PHE A 270 2.09 -22.02 -13.04
N ARG A 271 2.61 -22.39 -11.86
CA ARG A 271 3.50 -23.56 -11.68
C ARG A 271 4.69 -23.54 -12.65
N LYS A 272 5.18 -22.34 -12.94
CA LYS A 272 6.27 -22.04 -13.87
C LYS A 272 7.18 -20.99 -13.23
N PRO A 273 8.50 -21.01 -13.51
CA PRO A 273 9.39 -20.01 -12.95
C PRO A 273 9.10 -18.63 -13.55
N VAL A 274 9.12 -17.61 -12.70
CA VAL A 274 9.20 -16.21 -13.14
C VAL A 274 10.67 -15.88 -13.40
N ALA A 275 11.03 -15.72 -14.67
CA ALA A 275 12.43 -15.54 -15.09
C ALA A 275 12.89 -14.07 -15.00
N VAL A 276 12.02 -13.15 -15.37
CA VAL A 276 12.30 -11.70 -15.43
C VAL A 276 11.12 -10.92 -14.91
N CYS A 277 11.38 -9.82 -14.22
CA CYS A 277 10.37 -8.82 -13.88
C CYS A 277 10.79 -7.47 -14.47
N HIS A 278 9.89 -6.83 -15.19
CA HIS A 278 10.09 -5.54 -15.85
C HIS A 278 9.30 -4.46 -15.12
N LEU A 279 9.97 -3.35 -14.81
CA LEU A 279 9.34 -2.09 -14.41
C LEU A 279 9.43 -1.11 -15.58
N VAL A 280 8.28 -0.71 -16.11
CA VAL A 280 8.18 0.22 -17.23
C VAL A 280 7.83 1.60 -16.70
N PHE A 281 8.85 2.47 -16.55
CA PHE A 281 8.68 3.86 -16.14
C PHE A 281 8.34 4.71 -17.36
N LEU A 282 7.04 4.92 -17.59
CA LEU A 282 6.52 5.61 -18.77
C LEU A 282 6.99 7.06 -18.85
N SER A 283 6.87 7.82 -17.77
CA SER A 283 7.28 9.23 -17.76
C SER A 283 8.79 9.42 -17.91
N ALA A 284 9.60 8.51 -17.36
CA ALA A 284 11.06 8.53 -17.51
C ALA A 284 11.54 7.89 -18.81
N ARG A 285 10.65 7.23 -19.57
CA ARG A 285 10.96 6.48 -20.79
C ARG A 285 12.09 5.48 -20.56
N ARG A 286 11.93 4.64 -19.54
CA ARG A 286 12.88 3.58 -19.17
C ARG A 286 12.19 2.27 -18.84
N VAL A 287 12.81 1.18 -19.25
CA VAL A 287 12.46 -0.18 -18.82
C VAL A 287 13.61 -0.70 -17.98
N ILE A 288 13.33 -1.10 -16.75
CA ILE A 288 14.30 -1.73 -15.86
C ILE A 288 13.90 -3.18 -15.67
N GLU A 289 14.87 -4.09 -15.74
CA GLU A 289 14.62 -5.52 -15.49
C GLU A 289 15.31 -6.00 -14.22
N SER A 290 14.69 -6.96 -13.54
CA SER A 290 15.32 -7.76 -12.49
C SER A 290 15.23 -9.25 -12.84
N ARG A 291 16.37 -9.94 -12.75
CA ARG A 291 16.48 -11.39 -12.96
C ARG A 291 16.90 -12.06 -11.66
N GLY A 292 16.03 -12.92 -11.12
CA GLY A 292 16.26 -13.84 -10.01
C GLY A 292 17.45 -13.57 -9.09
N SER A 293 17.48 -12.41 -8.40
CA SER A 293 18.45 -12.06 -7.33
C SER A 293 18.24 -10.65 -6.75
N GLY A 294 17.21 -9.89 -7.16
CA GLY A 294 16.96 -8.54 -6.65
C GLY A 294 17.88 -7.45 -7.20
N ARG A 295 18.84 -7.80 -8.07
CA ARG A 295 19.66 -6.80 -8.78
C ARG A 295 18.88 -6.23 -9.96
N TRP A 296 18.67 -4.92 -9.96
CA TRP A 296 18.07 -4.19 -11.06
C TRP A 296 19.14 -3.82 -12.08
N THR A 297 18.90 -4.11 -13.35
CA THR A 297 19.75 -3.66 -14.45
C THR A 297 19.01 -2.63 -15.28
N VAL A 298 19.59 -1.45 -15.39
CA VAL A 298 19.21 -0.44 -16.39
C VAL A 298 19.98 -0.78 -17.66
N PRO A 299 19.33 -1.02 -18.80
CA PRO A 299 20.06 -1.16 -20.05
C PRO A 299 20.83 0.12 -20.37
N ASP A 300 22.10 0.00 -20.81
CA ASP A 300 22.99 1.12 -21.11
C ASP A 300 22.45 2.03 -22.23
N GLU A 301 21.55 1.52 -23.09
CA GLU A 301 20.79 2.30 -24.07
C GLU A 301 19.28 2.10 -23.90
N PRO A 302 18.46 3.16 -24.02
CA PRO A 302 17.00 3.03 -24.00
C PRO A 302 16.53 2.10 -25.12
N GLY A 303 16.10 0.89 -24.74
CA GLY A 303 15.62 -0.13 -25.67
C GLY A 303 16.64 -1.22 -26.04
N SER A 304 17.80 -1.31 -25.39
CA SER A 304 18.68 -2.47 -25.53
C SER A 304 18.26 -3.58 -24.57
N PHE A 305 18.09 -4.81 -25.06
CA PHE A 305 17.91 -6.00 -24.22
C PHE A 305 19.11 -6.91 -24.40
N PRO A 306 19.72 -7.44 -23.32
CA PRO A 306 20.71 -8.49 -23.47
C PRO A 306 20.03 -9.71 -24.12
N ALA A 307 20.57 -10.13 -25.27
CA ALA A 307 20.13 -11.37 -25.92
C ALA A 307 20.17 -12.52 -24.91
N ARG A 308 19.15 -13.41 -24.93
CA ARG A 308 19.14 -14.62 -24.09
C ARG A 308 20.49 -15.33 -24.24
N ARG A 309 21.32 -15.34 -23.19
CA ARG A 309 22.39 -16.33 -23.11
C ARG A 309 21.67 -17.66 -23.00
N ALA A 310 21.66 -18.43 -24.09
CA ALA A 310 21.33 -19.83 -24.03
C ALA A 310 22.28 -20.47 -23.02
N GLU A 311 21.80 -20.74 -21.81
CA GLU A 311 22.45 -21.67 -20.91
C GLU A 311 22.41 -23.03 -21.60
N ARG A 312 23.45 -23.32 -22.37
CA ARG A 312 23.76 -24.67 -22.81
C ARG A 312 23.97 -25.47 -21.53
N GLY A 313 22.99 -26.29 -21.18
CA GLY A 313 23.10 -27.28 -20.12
C GLY A 313 24.42 -28.02 -20.25
N ARG A 314 25.26 -27.93 -19.21
CA ARG A 314 26.32 -28.90 -19.01
C ARG A 314 25.64 -30.20 -18.54
N LYS A 315 25.80 -31.24 -19.36
CA LYS A 315 25.63 -32.63 -18.96
C LYS A 315 26.53 -32.96 -17.78
#